data_AF-A0A2E4QLU6-F1
#
_entry.id   AF-A0A2E4QLU6-F1
#
_cell.length_a   1.000
_cell.length_b   1.000
_cell.length_c   1.000
_cell.angle_alpha   90.00
_cell.angle_beta   90.00
_cell.angle_gamma   90.00
#
_symmetry.space_group_name_H-M   'P 1'
#
loop_
_entity.id
_entity.type
_entity.pdbx_description
1 polymer ?
#
loop_
_entity_poly.entity_id
_entity_poly.type
_entity_poly.pdbx_seq_one_letter_code
_entity_poly.pdbx_strand_id
1 'polypeptide(L)'
;MLVNFYQKKNKNLGEISRKDSIIIGIFQCISIFPGISRSGITIFSGLLVGMDRQSAVVYSFILSIPTILGAVCLMIINNINELNFENIIIKFIIPTFFSFIFSYIAIAFIIRYLKNGTFKPFVIYCFFSGVFLLTTNILR
;
A
#
# COMPACT_ATOMS: atom_id res chain seq x y z
N MET A 1 14.25 -6.14 -6.07
CA MET A 1 15.44 -6.84 -6.62
C MET A 1 15.25 -7.18 -8.09
N LEU A 2 14.09 -7.69 -8.50
CA LEU A 2 13.78 -8.03 -9.90
C LEU A 2 13.76 -6.85 -10.89
N VAL A 3 13.34 -5.64 -10.47
CA VAL A 3 13.22 -4.48 -11.39
C VAL A 3 14.55 -3.78 -11.70
N ASN A 4 15.62 -4.04 -10.95
CA ASN A 4 16.92 -3.41 -11.21
C ASN A 4 17.54 -3.84 -12.56
N PHE A 5 17.03 -4.90 -13.19
CA PHE A 5 17.51 -5.36 -14.50
C PHE A 5 16.81 -4.66 -15.69
N TYR A 6 15.75 -3.89 -15.46
CA TYR A 6 14.89 -3.34 -16.54
C TYR A 6 14.86 -1.80 -16.62
N GLN A 7 15.89 -1.11 -16.12
CA GLN A 7 15.93 0.36 -16.16
C GLN A 7 16.43 0.90 -17.50
N LYS A 8 15.50 1.22 -18.41
CA LYS A 8 15.75 2.10 -19.57
C LYS A 8 14.78 3.28 -19.68
N LYS A 9 13.89 3.51 -18.70
CA LYS A 9 12.92 4.61 -18.68
C LYS A 9 12.77 5.19 -17.26
N ASN A 10 12.80 6.52 -17.17
CA ASN A 10 12.61 7.34 -15.96
C ASN A 10 11.40 8.26 -16.18
N LYS A 11 10.20 7.69 -16.24
CA LYS A 11 8.98 8.47 -16.39
C LYS A 11 8.64 9.18 -15.09
N ASN A 12 8.37 10.48 -15.17
CA ASN A 12 7.80 11.24 -14.07
C ASN A 12 6.27 11.07 -13.99
N LEU A 13 5.65 11.51 -12.88
CA LEU A 13 4.19 11.46 -12.68
C LEU A 13 3.36 12.01 -13.85
N GLY A 14 3.82 13.08 -14.50
CA GLY A 14 3.12 13.69 -15.64
C GLY A 14 3.21 12.91 -16.95
N GLU A 15 4.08 11.92 -17.03
CA GLU A 15 4.37 11.14 -18.26
C GLU A 15 3.69 9.76 -18.22
N ILE A 16 2.88 9.49 -17.21
CA ILE A 16 2.14 8.24 -17.04
C ILE A 16 1.03 8.18 -18.10
N SER A 17 1.10 7.18 -18.97
CA SER A 17 0.06 6.94 -19.96
C SER A 17 -1.14 6.21 -19.36
N ARG A 18 -2.30 6.26 -20.04
CA ARG A 18 -3.48 5.50 -19.63
C ARG A 18 -3.23 3.99 -19.56
N LYS A 19 -2.36 3.47 -20.44
CA LYS A 19 -1.95 2.05 -20.43
C LYS A 19 -1.17 1.71 -19.16
N ASP A 20 -0.26 2.57 -18.74
CA ASP A 20 0.52 2.38 -17.51
C ASP A 20 -0.40 2.30 -16.29
N SER A 21 -1.39 3.20 -16.18
CA SER A 21 -2.38 3.19 -15.09
C SER A 21 -3.22 1.92 -15.05
N ILE A 22 -3.63 1.39 -16.21
CA ILE A 22 -4.39 0.12 -16.27
C ILE A 22 -3.52 -1.05 -15.79
N ILE A 23 -2.25 -1.11 -16.22
CA ILE A 23 -1.32 -2.15 -15.77
C ILE A 23 -1.16 -2.09 -14.25
N ILE A 24 -0.91 -0.91 -13.68
CA ILE A 24 -0.76 -0.75 -12.23
C ILE A 24 -2.05 -1.17 -11.49
N GLY A 25 -3.23 -0.82 -12.01
CA GLY A 25 -4.51 -1.23 -11.44
C GLY A 25 -4.72 -2.75 -11.44
N ILE A 26 -4.37 -3.44 -12.52
CA ILE A 26 -4.43 -4.91 -12.58
C ILE A 26 -3.51 -5.54 -11.53
N PHE A 27 -2.29 -5.03 -11.39
CA PHE A 27 -1.37 -5.47 -10.34
C PHE A 27 -1.90 -5.19 -8.93
N GLN A 28 -2.61 -4.08 -8.74
CA GLN A 28 -3.25 -3.77 -7.47
C GLN A 28 -4.32 -4.80 -7.09
N CYS A 29 -5.05 -5.39 -8.04
CA CYS A 29 -6.00 -6.46 -7.73
C CYS A 29 -5.35 -7.66 -7.03
N ILE A 30 -4.06 -7.91 -7.28
CA ILE A 30 -3.30 -8.96 -6.59
C ILE A 30 -3.15 -8.65 -5.09
N SER A 31 -3.27 -7.39 -4.66
CA SER A 31 -3.24 -7.04 -3.24
C SER A 31 -4.46 -7.47 -2.45
N ILE A 32 -5.47 -8.07 -3.09
CA ILE A 32 -6.62 -8.68 -2.40
C ILE A 32 -6.17 -9.93 -1.62
N PHE A 33 -5.12 -10.62 -2.08
CA PHE A 33 -4.59 -11.76 -1.35
C PHE A 33 -3.97 -11.29 -0.02
N PRO A 34 -4.37 -11.89 1.12
CA PRO A 34 -3.87 -11.48 2.42
C PRO A 34 -2.36 -11.67 2.49
N GLY A 35 -1.67 -10.70 3.09
CA GLY A 35 -0.21 -10.68 3.19
C GLY A 35 0.50 -10.03 2.00
N ILE A 36 -0.18 -9.79 0.87
CA ILE A 36 0.40 -9.02 -0.23
C ILE A 36 0.28 -7.53 0.08
N SER A 37 1.43 -6.86 0.19
CA SER A 37 1.48 -5.42 0.41
C SER A 37 0.98 -4.68 -0.83
N ARG A 38 -0.17 -4.02 -0.71
CA ARG A 38 -0.72 -3.15 -1.76
C ARG A 38 0.28 -2.09 -2.23
N SER A 39 0.87 -1.32 -1.31
CA SER A 39 1.87 -0.30 -1.68
C SER A 39 3.09 -0.95 -2.35
N GLY A 40 3.51 -2.13 -1.90
CA GLY A 40 4.58 -2.90 -2.52
C GLY A 40 4.28 -3.28 -3.97
N ILE A 41 3.11 -3.85 -4.25
CA ILE A 41 2.77 -4.32 -5.60
C ILE A 41 2.54 -3.15 -6.57
N THR A 42 1.94 -2.04 -6.11
CA THR A 42 1.72 -0.84 -6.94
C THR A 42 3.00 -0.06 -7.21
N ILE A 43 3.91 0.04 -6.23
CA ILE A 43 5.25 0.61 -6.45
C ILE A 43 6.03 -0.28 -7.41
N PHE A 44 6.01 -1.60 -7.20
CA PHE A 44 6.67 -2.56 -8.08
C PHE A 44 6.17 -2.45 -9.53
N SER A 45 4.86 -2.45 -9.75
CA SER A 45 4.29 -2.28 -11.08
C SER A 45 4.56 -0.91 -11.69
N GLY A 46 4.60 0.16 -10.86
CA GLY A 46 5.02 1.49 -11.29
C GLY A 46 6.45 1.50 -11.82
N LEU A 47 7.37 0.82 -11.13
CA LEU A 47 8.74 0.64 -11.60
C LEU A 47 8.80 -0.24 -12.85
N LEU A 48 7.95 -1.27 -12.97
CA LEU A 48 7.87 -2.13 -14.16
C LEU A 48 7.44 -1.36 -15.42
N VAL A 49 6.51 -0.39 -15.29
CA VAL A 49 6.09 0.47 -16.42
C VAL A 49 7.06 1.64 -16.70
N GLY A 50 8.17 1.69 -15.95
CA GLY A 50 9.30 2.59 -16.18
C GLY A 50 9.20 3.93 -15.44
N MET A 51 8.46 3.99 -14.33
CA MET A 51 8.46 5.17 -13.46
C MET A 51 9.75 5.24 -12.64
N ASP A 52 10.18 6.45 -12.29
CA ASP A 52 11.19 6.61 -11.24
C ASP A 52 10.61 6.22 -9.86
N ARG A 53 11.49 5.94 -8.90
CA ARG A 53 11.08 5.47 -7.56
C ARG A 53 10.20 6.46 -6.82
N GLN A 54 10.49 7.75 -6.93
CA GLN A 54 9.74 8.78 -6.23
C GLN A 54 8.34 8.92 -6.84
N SER A 55 8.24 8.95 -8.17
CA SER A 55 6.95 8.96 -8.86
C SER A 55 6.12 7.72 -8.55
N ALA A 56 6.73 6.52 -8.53
CA ALA A 56 6.01 5.27 -8.23
C ALA A 56 5.43 5.27 -6.81
N VAL A 57 6.18 5.79 -5.83
CA VAL A 57 5.72 5.94 -4.44
C VAL A 57 4.56 6.92 -4.35
N VAL A 58 4.70 8.11 -4.94
CA VAL A 58 3.65 9.14 -4.91
C VAL A 58 2.38 8.65 -5.62
N TYR A 59 2.53 8.03 -6.79
CA TYR A 59 1.41 7.45 -7.53
C TYR A 59 0.70 6.37 -6.71
N SER A 60 1.46 5.48 -6.06
CA SER A 60 0.90 4.47 -5.17
C SER A 60 0.11 5.08 -4.02
N PHE A 61 0.52 6.23 -3.47
CA PHE A 61 -0.23 6.90 -2.41
C PHE A 61 -1.50 7.56 -2.94
N ILE A 62 -1.46 8.21 -4.10
CA ILE A 62 -2.66 8.80 -4.71
C ILE A 62 -3.68 7.72 -5.04
N LEU A 63 -3.24 6.62 -5.66
CA LEU A 63 -4.07 5.46 -5.98
C LEU A 63 -4.69 4.82 -4.73
N SER A 64 -4.01 4.92 -3.59
CA SER A 64 -4.46 4.38 -2.31
C SER A 64 -5.76 5.00 -1.81
N ILE A 65 -5.99 6.28 -2.11
CA ILE A 65 -7.11 7.09 -1.60
C ILE A 65 -8.46 6.54 -2.08
N PRO A 66 -8.75 6.47 -3.40
CA PRO A 66 -10.05 5.97 -3.87
C PRO A 66 -10.26 4.50 -3.49
N THR A 67 -9.21 3.68 -3.47
CA THR A 67 -9.34 2.26 -3.10
C THR A 67 -9.69 2.08 -1.63
N ILE A 68 -9.00 2.75 -0.72
CA ILE A 68 -9.31 2.64 0.73
C ILE A 68 -10.67 3.25 1.02
N LEU A 69 -10.98 4.42 0.45
CA LEU A 69 -12.29 5.04 0.64
C LEU A 69 -13.42 4.12 0.17
N GLY A 70 -13.28 3.50 -1.00
CA GLY A 70 -14.24 2.52 -1.50
C GLY A 70 -14.41 1.33 -0.55
N ALA A 71 -13.31 0.77 -0.04
CA ALA A 71 -13.34 -0.33 0.93
C ALA A 71 -14.02 0.08 2.25
N VAL A 72 -13.73 1.28 2.76
CA VAL A 72 -14.33 1.81 3.99
C VAL A 72 -15.83 2.05 3.80
N CYS A 73 -16.26 2.64 2.68
CA CYS A 73 -17.68 2.83 2.38
C CYS A 73 -18.43 1.51 2.35
N LEU A 74 -17.90 0.50 1.63
CA LEU A 74 -18.50 -0.83 1.60
C LEU A 74 -18.56 -1.48 2.99
N MET A 75 -17.49 -1.34 3.78
CA MET A 75 -17.45 -1.85 5.15
C MET A 75 -18.52 -1.21 6.04
N ILE A 76 -18.74 0.10 5.92
CA ILE A 76 -19.78 0.81 6.70
C ILE A 76 -21.18 0.37 6.26
N ILE A 77 -21.43 0.31 4.94
CA ILE A 77 -22.74 -0.10 4.40
C ILE A 77 -23.10 -1.52 4.88
N ASN A 78 -22.15 -2.45 4.82
CA ASN A 78 -22.40 -3.85 5.20
C ASN A 78 -22.60 -4.06 6.70
N ASN A 79 -22.10 -3.15 7.55
CA ASN A 79 -22.17 -3.27 9.01
C ASN A 79 -23.04 -2.18 9.65
N ILE A 80 -23.91 -1.52 8.87
CA ILE A 80 -24.66 -0.35 9.33
C ILE A 80 -25.59 -0.68 10.51
N ASN A 81 -26.10 -1.91 10.56
CA ASN A 81 -26.98 -2.40 11.62
C ASN A 81 -26.24 -2.69 12.94
N GLU A 82 -24.90 -2.73 12.94
CA GLU A 82 -24.07 -2.97 14.13
C GLU A 82 -23.55 -1.66 14.76
N LEU A 83 -23.86 -0.51 14.15
CA LEU A 83 -23.40 0.81 14.55
C LEU A 83 -24.25 1.37 15.71
N ASN A 84 -23.85 1.06 16.95
CA ASN A 84 -24.32 1.75 18.15
C ASN A 84 -23.41 2.94 18.50
N PHE A 85 -23.93 3.93 19.22
CA PHE A 85 -23.19 5.17 19.56
C PHE A 85 -21.87 4.90 20.30
N GLU A 86 -21.85 3.97 21.26
CA GLU A 86 -20.63 3.53 21.94
C GLU A 86 -19.65 2.81 21.00
N ASN A 87 -20.15 1.97 20.09
CA ASN A 87 -19.33 1.26 19.10
C ASN A 87 -18.64 2.25 18.14
N ILE A 88 -19.32 3.34 17.76
CA ILE A 88 -18.76 4.35 16.85
C ILE A 88 -17.54 5.04 17.47
N ILE A 89 -17.65 5.48 18.73
CA ILE A 89 -16.57 6.22 19.38
C ILE A 89 -15.36 5.31 19.63
N ILE A 90 -15.61 4.14 20.24
CA ILE A 90 -14.53 3.24 20.69
C ILE A 90 -13.89 2.49 19.52
N LYS A 91 -14.68 2.00 18.56
CA LYS A 91 -14.16 1.14 17.47
C LYS A 91 -13.76 1.90 16.21
N PHE A 92 -14.30 3.11 15.98
CA PHE A 92 -14.02 3.86 14.76
C PHE A 92 -13.27 5.16 15.02
N ILE A 93 -13.77 6.06 15.87
CA ILE A 93 -13.21 7.42 16.01
C ILE A 93 -11.81 7.37 16.64
N ILE A 94 -11.66 6.73 17.80
CA ILE A 94 -10.39 6.67 18.51
C ILE A 94 -9.31 5.96 17.65
N PRO A 95 -9.54 4.76 17.09
CA PRO A 95 -8.55 4.09 16.25
C PRO A 95 -8.22 4.86 14.98
N THR A 96 -9.20 5.51 14.34
CA THR A 96 -8.98 6.35 13.16
C THR A 96 -8.09 7.54 13.48
N PHE A 97 -8.33 8.22 14.60
CA PHE A 97 -7.53 9.37 15.01
C PHE A 97 -6.06 9.00 15.27
N PHE A 98 -5.82 7.93 16.03
CA PHE A 98 -4.45 7.45 16.24
C PHE A 98 -3.82 6.95 14.94
N SER A 99 -4.57 6.19 14.12
CA SER A 99 -4.09 5.73 12.81
C SER A 99 -3.70 6.90 11.92
N PHE A 100 -4.44 8.02 11.93
CA PHE A 100 -4.10 9.22 11.19
C PHE A 100 -2.76 9.81 11.62
N ILE A 101 -2.55 9.99 12.93
CA ILE A 101 -1.29 10.53 13.49
C ILE A 101 -0.11 9.64 13.11
N PHE A 102 -0.20 8.35 13.40
CA PHE A 102 0.91 7.42 13.14
C PHE A 102 1.15 7.20 11.65
N SER A 103 0.10 7.18 10.82
CA SER A 103 0.25 7.07 9.36
C SER A 103 0.92 8.30 8.77
N TYR A 104 0.60 9.49 9.24
CA TYR A 104 1.25 10.72 8.80
C TYR A 104 2.76 10.69 9.10
N ILE A 105 3.13 10.32 10.33
CA ILE A 105 4.54 10.17 10.74
C ILE A 105 5.24 9.11 9.89
N ALA A 106 4.59 7.96 9.69
CA ALA A 106 5.15 6.86 8.89
C ALA A 106 5.37 7.25 7.42
N ILE A 107 4.43 7.97 6.80
CA ILE A 107 4.55 8.45 5.42
C ILE A 107 5.67 9.49 5.31
N ALA A 108 5.75 10.45 6.24
CA ALA A 108 6.82 11.43 6.27
C ALA A 108 8.20 10.75 6.40
N PHE A 109 8.30 9.76 7.28
CA PHE A 109 9.51 8.95 7.45
C PHE A 109 9.85 8.17 6.17
N ILE A 110 8.90 7.47 5.55
CA ILE A 110 9.17 6.60 4.40
C ILE A 110 9.57 7.42 3.17
N ILE A 111 8.95 8.58 2.93
CA ILE A 111 9.33 9.47 1.84
C ILE A 111 10.77 9.97 2.04
N ARG A 112 11.14 10.34 3.28
CA ARG A 112 12.50 10.77 3.59
C ARG A 112 13.52 9.64 3.47
N TYR A 113 13.17 8.45 3.93
CA TYR A 113 14.00 7.25 3.84
C TYR A 113 14.26 6.84 2.39
N LEU A 114 13.22 6.83 1.56
CA LEU A 114 13.31 6.38 0.17
C LEU A 114 14.04 7.34 -0.76
N LYS A 115 14.26 8.61 -0.36
CA LYS A 115 15.13 9.52 -1.11
C LYS A 115 16.57 9.01 -1.23
N ASN A 116 17.09 8.37 -0.18
CA ASN A 116 18.49 7.91 -0.11
C ASN A 116 18.63 6.39 0.10
N GLY A 117 17.56 5.72 0.51
CA GLY A 117 17.54 4.31 0.90
C GLY A 117 17.07 3.37 -0.19
N THR A 118 17.16 2.07 0.09
CA THR A 118 16.63 1.01 -0.79
C THR A 118 15.45 0.32 -0.12
N PHE A 119 14.59 -0.34 -0.90
CA PHE A 119 13.49 -1.16 -0.35
C PHE A 119 13.95 -2.48 0.28
N LYS A 120 15.26 -2.80 0.28
CA LYS A 120 15.78 -4.09 0.77
C LYS A 120 15.36 -4.43 2.21
N PRO A 121 15.49 -3.55 3.22
CA PRO A 121 15.10 -3.89 4.58
C PRO A 121 13.60 -4.16 4.72
N PHE A 122 12.75 -3.47 3.94
CA PHE A 122 11.32 -3.74 3.91
C PHE A 122 11.02 -5.14 3.36
N VAL A 123 11.72 -5.57 2.31
CA VAL A 123 11.57 -6.93 1.76
C VAL A 123 11.99 -7.99 2.78
N ILE A 124 13.09 -7.77 3.49
CA ILE A 124 13.56 -8.67 4.55
C ILE A 124 12.52 -8.77 5.67
N TYR A 125 11.99 -7.63 6.11
CA TYR A 125 10.92 -7.57 7.10
C TYR A 125 9.68 -8.37 6.64
N CYS A 126 9.20 -8.17 5.41
CA CYS A 126 8.04 -8.91 4.89
C CYS A 126 8.29 -10.42 4.83
N PHE A 127 9.50 -10.86 4.46
CA PHE A 127 9.84 -12.28 4.41
C PHE A 127 9.75 -12.92 5.80
N PHE A 128 10.39 -12.32 6.81
CA PHE A 128 10.34 -12.84 8.18
C PHE A 128 8.93 -12.79 8.77
N SER A 129 8.17 -11.71 8.54
CA SER A 129 6.78 -11.62 8.98
C SER A 129 5.89 -12.68 8.32
N GLY A 130 6.11 -12.97 7.04
CA GLY A 130 5.42 -14.04 6.32
C GLY A 130 5.73 -15.43 6.89
N VAL A 131 7.01 -15.73 7.15
CA VAL A 131 7.44 -16.98 7.80
C VAL A 131 6.82 -17.11 9.19
N PHE A 132 6.87 -16.05 9.99
CA PHE A 132 6.27 -16.03 11.32
C PHE A 132 4.75 -16.31 11.28
N LEU A 133 4.02 -15.66 10.37
CA LEU A 133 2.59 -15.92 10.18
C LEU A 133 2.32 -17.37 9.74
N LEU A 134 3.13 -17.93 8.84
CA LEU A 134 2.97 -19.33 8.43
C LEU A 134 3.19 -20.29 9.60
N THR A 135 4.24 -20.08 10.39
CA THR A 135 4.52 -20.96 11.55
C THR A 135 3.40 -20.89 12.59
N THR A 136 2.92 -19.70 12.94
CA THR A 136 1.84 -19.53 13.92
C THR A 136 0.51 -20.09 13.44
N ASN A 137 0.21 -20.05 12.14
CA ASN A 137 -1.00 -20.63 11.57
C ASN A 137 -0.95 -22.16 11.54
N ILE A 138 0.23 -22.74 11.26
CA ILE A 138 0.45 -24.20 11.28
C ILE A 138 0.46 -24.78 12.71
N LEU A 139 0.86 -23.97 13.70
CA LEU A 139 0.92 -24.36 15.12
C LEU A 139 -0.44 -24.24 15.85
N ARG A 140 -1.49 -23.75 15.19
CA ARG A 140 -2.83 -23.56 15.74
C ARG A 140 -3.81 -24.57 15.16
#